data_AF-A0A368JSD9-F1
#
_entry.id   AF-A0A368JSD9-F1
#
_cell.length_a   1.000
_cell.length_b   1.000
_cell.length_c   1.000
_cell.angle_alpha   90.00
_cell.angle_beta   90.00
_cell.angle_gamma   90.00
#
_symmetry.space_group_name_H-M   'P 1'
#
loop_
_entity.id
_entity.type
_entity.pdbx_description
1 polymer ?
#
loop_
_entity_poly.entity_id
_entity_poly.type
_entity_poly.pdbx_seq_one_letter_code
_entity_poly.pdbx_strand_id
1 'polypeptide(L)'
;MNPILRWFNRGTALLLLAGTLPVWAQSVDESLTLLPTDRLPAVPANWKPAASILVNPLRSDQKTKAGSGILVGTPGQPLTLLTNANDVRLVMDVMLSPGAEATLSFGGTGIHLADHWGKPEVNTTTFGAIEGSTLLPLQNAGKAPGLWQQLEILLQGEGKGPATLEKMTLNGTLIQESLVLPKATGGKAGTVSLNVTNGTVAVRNIGYQLITDRPVAKLTNIRYKLYENKTETVSQAELANLKLVKEDTVSALTYEVSYGQPRWHGIVYTGDLVVDKTGPYTIALQQGGFASLQIDGKEIIANKRLDLGYMNTAKINLTAGKHPFTLFFGRSWPRPGLGFFISAPDTKFQALHPRASLPEPDPVGEIAVEPGTKPAVIRSFVNFGSKKKTHCLSVGSPSGLNYTVDLNQGALLQVWRGQFADVTDMWYERGEPQLLKPLGTVAVLSAQSPLALMANANQYWPDSLSDNEWKYTGLSMDGRGFPIPQYRMRDLDVTDAVLPDADGKSITRTLSVKGPDNESLYCRLAVGASLDEVAKGLYSVDGKYFIRIDPKLKPTMRTSSGRQELLMPVPMKGGSATVQYSLLW
;
A
#
# COMPACT_ATOMS: atom_id res chain seq x y z
N MET A 1 -33.22 76.57 4.74
CA MET A 1 -32.09 75.91 4.04
C MET A 1 -31.03 75.60 5.09
N ASN A 2 -30.55 74.35 5.08
CA ASN A 2 -29.97 73.53 6.18
C ASN A 2 -30.99 73.04 7.24
N PRO A 3 -30.86 71.82 7.85
CA PRO A 3 -29.91 70.70 7.67
C PRO A 3 -30.60 69.29 7.65
N ILE A 4 -29.83 68.19 7.82
CA ILE A 4 -30.14 66.83 8.41
C ILE A 4 -29.72 65.65 7.48
N LEU A 5 -28.60 64.96 7.73
CA LEU A 5 -28.40 63.76 8.60
C LEU A 5 -29.11 62.46 8.14
N ARG A 6 -28.35 61.47 7.62
CA ARG A 6 -28.10 60.13 8.23
C ARG A 6 -27.85 58.99 7.22
N TRP A 7 -26.70 58.36 7.44
CA TRP A 7 -26.43 56.92 7.58
C TRP A 7 -26.31 55.98 6.37
N PHE A 8 -25.18 55.28 6.43
CA PHE A 8 -24.69 54.16 5.63
C PHE A 8 -25.64 52.96 5.64
N ASN A 9 -25.80 52.32 4.48
CA ASN A 9 -26.16 50.91 4.39
C ASN A 9 -25.28 50.26 3.31
N ARG A 10 -24.30 49.45 3.73
CA ARG A 10 -23.53 48.56 2.85
C ARG A 10 -24.07 47.15 3.03
N GLY A 11 -24.93 46.73 2.11
CA GLY A 11 -25.29 45.32 1.92
C GLY A 11 -24.28 44.68 0.98
N THR A 12 -23.33 43.94 1.54
CA THR A 12 -22.31 43.18 0.80
C THR A 12 -22.94 41.92 0.21
N ALA A 13 -22.74 41.72 -1.10
CA ALA A 13 -23.17 40.55 -1.83
C ALA A 13 -22.50 39.26 -1.30
N LEU A 14 -23.32 38.25 -1.02
CA LEU A 14 -22.89 36.89 -0.72
C LEU A 14 -22.49 36.18 -2.02
N LEU A 15 -21.18 36.12 -2.28
CA LEU A 15 -20.59 35.23 -3.28
C LEU A 15 -20.43 33.83 -2.64
N LEU A 16 -21.31 32.92 -3.03
CA LEU A 16 -21.19 31.48 -2.76
C LEU A 16 -20.02 30.91 -3.58
N LEU A 17 -18.82 30.91 -2.98
CA LEU A 17 -17.71 30.07 -3.42
C LEU A 17 -18.02 28.62 -3.04
N ALA A 18 -18.67 27.90 -3.96
CA ALA A 18 -18.71 26.45 -3.93
C ALA A 18 -17.27 25.94 -4.20
N GLY A 19 -16.50 25.77 -3.14
CA GLY A 19 -15.21 25.09 -3.19
C GLY A 19 -15.43 23.65 -3.62
N THR A 20 -15.08 23.32 -4.86
CA THR A 20 -14.96 21.95 -5.32
C THR A 20 -13.88 21.27 -4.49
N LEU A 21 -14.30 20.45 -3.53
CA LEU A 21 -13.39 19.55 -2.81
C LEU A 21 -12.74 18.62 -3.84
N PRO A 22 -11.40 18.50 -3.86
CA PRO A 22 -10.77 17.40 -4.57
C PRO A 22 -11.17 16.13 -3.81
N VAL A 23 -12.13 15.39 -4.35
CA VAL A 23 -12.26 13.97 -4.04
C VAL A 23 -10.92 13.37 -4.44
N TRP A 24 -10.14 12.95 -3.45
CA TRP A 24 -8.97 12.11 -3.67
C TRP A 24 -9.51 10.81 -4.25
N ALA A 25 -9.66 10.76 -5.57
CA ALA A 25 -9.85 9.51 -6.27
C ALA A 25 -8.67 8.62 -5.85
N GLN A 26 -8.97 7.43 -5.32
CA GLN A 26 -7.99 6.35 -5.38
C GLN A 26 -7.51 6.34 -6.82
N SER A 27 -6.19 6.50 -7.04
CA SER A 27 -5.62 6.35 -8.38
C SER A 27 -6.07 5.00 -8.89
N VAL A 28 -7.07 4.99 -9.78
CA VAL A 28 -7.49 3.78 -10.45
C VAL A 28 -6.28 3.37 -11.27
N ASP A 29 -5.79 2.15 -11.03
CA ASP A 29 -4.76 1.59 -11.88
C ASP A 29 -5.32 1.53 -13.31
N GLU A 30 -4.94 2.51 -14.13
CA GLU A 30 -5.48 2.71 -15.48
C GLU A 30 -5.18 1.52 -16.41
N SER A 31 -4.28 0.61 -16.01
CA SER A 31 -4.05 -0.63 -16.76
C SER A 31 -5.14 -1.68 -16.55
N LEU A 32 -5.98 -1.54 -15.51
CA LEU A 32 -7.04 -2.48 -15.21
C LEU A 32 -8.33 -2.13 -15.96
N THR A 33 -8.90 -3.13 -16.63
CA THR A 33 -10.29 -3.13 -17.04
C THR A 33 -11.15 -3.48 -15.83
N LEU A 34 -12.05 -2.58 -15.43
CA LEU A 34 -12.98 -2.85 -14.33
C LEU A 34 -14.09 -3.80 -14.79
N LEU A 35 -14.44 -4.75 -13.93
CA LEU A 35 -15.61 -5.61 -14.05
C LEU A 35 -16.71 -5.08 -13.11
N PRO A 36 -17.71 -4.37 -13.64
CA PRO A 36 -18.83 -3.93 -12.83
C PRO A 36 -19.59 -5.16 -12.32
N THR A 37 -19.87 -5.20 -11.03
CA THR A 37 -20.54 -6.32 -10.38
C THR A 37 -21.97 -6.57 -10.91
N ASP A 38 -22.59 -5.55 -11.49
CA ASP A 38 -23.89 -5.59 -12.17
C ASP A 38 -23.81 -6.02 -13.64
N ARG A 39 -22.61 -6.17 -14.21
CA ARG A 39 -22.37 -6.55 -15.62
C ARG A 39 -21.61 -7.87 -15.77
N LEU A 40 -21.52 -8.67 -14.71
CA LEU A 40 -20.95 -10.00 -14.82
C LEU A 40 -21.79 -10.87 -15.78
N PRO A 41 -21.17 -11.74 -16.59
CA PRO A 41 -21.85 -12.47 -17.66
C PRO A 41 -23.08 -13.27 -17.19
N ALA A 42 -22.99 -13.83 -15.99
CA ALA A 42 -24.09 -14.49 -15.29
C ALA A 42 -23.82 -14.47 -13.78
N VAL A 43 -24.81 -14.08 -12.98
CA VAL A 43 -24.74 -14.10 -11.52
C VAL A 43 -25.65 -15.22 -10.99
N PRO A 44 -25.10 -16.27 -10.35
CA PRO A 44 -25.91 -17.36 -9.80
C PRO A 44 -26.82 -16.91 -8.65
N ALA A 45 -27.89 -17.67 -8.36
CA ALA A 45 -28.88 -17.30 -7.34
C ALA A 45 -28.33 -17.17 -5.90
N ASN A 46 -27.23 -17.88 -5.58
CA ASN A 46 -26.52 -17.77 -4.30
C ASN A 46 -25.62 -16.52 -4.19
N TRP A 47 -25.55 -15.70 -5.24
CA TRP A 47 -24.85 -14.42 -5.25
C TRP A 47 -25.86 -13.28 -5.37
N LYS A 48 -25.83 -12.34 -4.41
CA LYS A 48 -26.80 -11.24 -4.34
C LYS A 48 -26.09 -9.89 -4.37
N PRO A 49 -26.58 -8.92 -5.18
CA PRO A 49 -26.02 -7.58 -5.17
C PRO A 49 -26.39 -6.83 -3.89
N ALA A 50 -25.46 -6.01 -3.40
CA ALA A 50 -25.64 -5.15 -2.23
C ALA A 50 -24.93 -3.80 -2.43
N ALA A 51 -25.45 -2.75 -1.79
CA ALA A 51 -24.78 -1.46 -1.66
C ALA A 51 -23.76 -1.45 -0.52
N SER A 52 -24.01 -2.23 0.54
CA SER A 52 -23.10 -2.39 1.67
C SER A 52 -23.29 -3.73 2.36
N ILE A 53 -22.24 -4.18 3.03
CA ILE A 53 -22.24 -5.32 3.95
C ILE A 53 -21.41 -4.95 5.19
N LEU A 54 -21.94 -5.25 6.37
CA LEU A 54 -21.23 -5.19 7.64
C LEU A 54 -21.23 -6.59 8.24
N VAL A 55 -20.06 -7.08 8.64
CA VAL A 55 -19.91 -8.41 9.23
C VAL A 55 -19.23 -8.28 10.58
N ASN A 56 -19.75 -8.99 11.57
CA ASN A 56 -19.12 -9.08 12.87
C ASN A 56 -17.90 -10.02 12.81
N PRO A 57 -16.67 -9.57 13.15
CA PRO A 57 -15.48 -10.44 13.14
C PRO A 57 -15.55 -11.60 14.14
N LEU A 58 -16.40 -11.51 15.16
CA LEU A 58 -16.46 -12.46 16.28
C LEU A 58 -17.68 -13.38 16.24
N ARG A 59 -18.64 -13.14 15.34
CA ARG A 59 -19.94 -13.84 15.27
C ARG A 59 -20.42 -13.94 13.83
N SER A 60 -21.34 -14.86 13.56
CA SER A 60 -21.94 -15.03 12.22
C SER A 60 -22.89 -13.89 11.79
N ASP A 61 -23.09 -12.88 12.63
CA ASP A 61 -23.98 -11.75 12.34
C ASP A 61 -23.48 -10.92 11.14
N GLN A 62 -24.37 -10.69 10.19
CA GLN A 62 -24.12 -9.83 9.03
C GLN A 62 -25.34 -8.99 8.68
N LYS A 63 -25.10 -7.77 8.20
CA LYS A 63 -26.13 -6.82 7.76
C LYS A 63 -25.81 -6.36 6.35
N THR A 64 -26.75 -6.53 5.43
CA THR A 64 -26.63 -6.04 4.05
C THR A 64 -27.65 -4.94 3.78
N LYS A 65 -27.28 -4.00 2.92
CA LYS A 65 -28.20 -3.02 2.35
C LYS A 65 -28.38 -3.31 0.86
N ALA A 66 -29.64 -3.40 0.41
CA ALA A 66 -29.94 -3.61 -1.00
C ALA A 66 -29.35 -2.48 -1.88
N GLY A 67 -28.84 -2.87 -3.04
CA GLY A 67 -28.24 -1.96 -4.02
C GLY A 67 -27.18 -2.68 -4.86
N SER A 68 -26.28 -1.93 -5.48
CA SER A 68 -25.22 -2.44 -6.36
C SER A 68 -23.84 -2.00 -5.89
N GLY A 69 -22.79 -2.58 -6.49
CA GLY A 69 -21.39 -2.28 -6.18
C GLY A 69 -20.67 -3.42 -5.46
N ILE A 70 -21.40 -4.25 -4.70
CA ILE A 70 -20.90 -5.44 -4.02
C ILE A 70 -21.71 -6.66 -4.45
N LEU A 71 -21.06 -7.82 -4.61
CA LEU A 71 -21.73 -9.11 -4.67
C LEU A 71 -21.44 -9.90 -3.40
N VAL A 72 -22.49 -10.45 -2.79
CA VAL A 72 -22.43 -11.27 -1.57
C VAL A 72 -22.82 -12.69 -1.94
N GLY A 73 -21.88 -13.62 -1.79
CA GLY A 73 -22.02 -15.04 -2.11
C GLY A 73 -22.11 -15.91 -0.86
N THR A 74 -22.95 -16.94 -0.96
CA THR A 74 -23.03 -18.06 -0.01
C THR A 74 -22.73 -19.38 -0.74
N PRO A 75 -22.55 -20.51 -0.04
CA PRO A 75 -22.29 -21.79 -0.68
C PRO A 75 -23.32 -22.14 -1.75
N GLY A 76 -22.86 -22.64 -2.89
CA GLY A 76 -23.71 -22.90 -4.04
C GLY A 76 -22.93 -22.93 -5.36
N GLN A 77 -23.51 -22.35 -6.41
CA GLN A 77 -22.89 -22.34 -7.73
C GLN A 77 -21.73 -21.32 -7.79
N PRO A 78 -20.63 -21.63 -8.51
CA PRO A 78 -19.52 -20.71 -8.69
C PRO A 78 -19.92 -19.45 -9.46
N LEU A 79 -19.42 -18.29 -9.04
CA LEU A 79 -19.50 -17.05 -9.79
C LEU A 79 -18.40 -17.01 -10.84
N THR A 80 -18.75 -16.90 -12.13
CA THR A 80 -17.75 -16.72 -13.19
C THR A 80 -17.38 -15.23 -13.30
N LEU A 81 -16.11 -14.92 -13.08
CA LEU A 81 -15.57 -13.55 -13.16
C LEU A 81 -15.05 -13.24 -14.57
N LEU A 82 -14.27 -14.14 -15.16
CA LEU A 82 -13.63 -13.94 -16.46
C LEU A 82 -13.72 -15.19 -17.33
N THR A 83 -13.66 -14.97 -18.64
CA THR A 83 -13.49 -16.01 -19.67
C THR A 83 -12.42 -15.56 -20.66
N ASN A 84 -11.71 -16.51 -21.29
CA ASN A 84 -10.59 -16.26 -22.19
C ASN A 84 -9.42 -15.46 -21.55
N ALA A 85 -9.22 -15.62 -20.24
CA ALA A 85 -8.18 -14.97 -19.45
C ALA A 85 -7.05 -15.97 -19.12
N ASN A 86 -6.23 -16.29 -20.12
CA ASN A 86 -5.10 -17.23 -19.94
C ASN A 86 -3.97 -16.60 -19.12
N ASP A 87 -3.47 -15.45 -19.58
CA ASP A 87 -2.48 -14.65 -18.86
C ASP A 87 -3.21 -13.43 -18.31
N VAL A 88 -3.27 -13.31 -16.99
CA VAL A 88 -4.12 -12.33 -16.33
C VAL A 88 -3.50 -11.81 -15.05
N ARG A 89 -3.58 -10.49 -14.91
CA ARG A 89 -3.49 -9.83 -13.61
C ARG A 89 -4.90 -9.56 -13.13
N LEU A 90 -5.28 -10.14 -12.00
CA LEU A 90 -6.56 -9.91 -11.32
C LEU A 90 -6.32 -9.12 -10.05
N VAL A 91 -7.08 -8.05 -9.85
CA VAL A 91 -7.11 -7.27 -8.60
C VAL A 91 -8.55 -7.21 -8.12
N MET A 92 -8.81 -7.56 -6.87
CA MET A 92 -10.16 -7.49 -6.31
C MET A 92 -10.14 -7.26 -4.80
N ASP A 93 -11.20 -6.65 -4.27
CA ASP A 93 -11.43 -6.61 -2.84
C ASP A 93 -12.34 -7.79 -2.44
N VAL A 94 -11.93 -8.55 -1.44
CA VAL A 94 -12.66 -9.67 -0.84
C VAL A 94 -12.92 -9.38 0.64
N MET A 95 -14.11 -9.70 1.12
CA MET A 95 -14.46 -9.74 2.53
C MET A 95 -14.99 -11.13 2.88
N LEU A 96 -14.55 -11.65 4.02
CA LEU A 96 -14.93 -12.97 4.53
C LEU A 96 -15.74 -12.80 5.82
N SER A 97 -16.74 -13.67 6.03
CA SER A 97 -17.33 -13.87 7.36
C SER A 97 -16.46 -14.78 8.23
N PRO A 98 -16.67 -14.82 9.56
CA PRO A 98 -15.92 -15.72 10.42
C PRO A 98 -16.05 -17.18 9.95
N GLY A 99 -14.90 -17.84 9.78
CA GLY A 99 -14.81 -19.21 9.27
C GLY A 99 -15.19 -19.40 7.79
N ALA A 100 -15.36 -18.33 7.01
CA ALA A 100 -15.67 -18.47 5.59
C ALA A 100 -14.50 -19.08 4.82
N GLU A 101 -14.86 -19.88 3.82
CA GLU A 101 -13.94 -20.51 2.89
C GLU A 101 -14.50 -20.40 1.47
N ALA A 102 -13.60 -20.17 0.52
CA ALA A 102 -13.89 -20.14 -0.89
C ALA A 102 -12.67 -20.58 -1.71
N THR A 103 -12.93 -20.98 -2.95
CA THR A 103 -11.92 -21.31 -3.94
C THR A 103 -12.00 -20.29 -5.06
N LEU A 104 -10.89 -19.59 -5.31
CA LEU A 104 -10.70 -18.80 -6.53
C LEU A 104 -9.96 -19.67 -7.56
N SER A 105 -10.65 -20.05 -8.62
CA SER A 105 -10.13 -20.94 -9.65
C SER A 105 -9.66 -20.17 -10.87
N PHE A 106 -8.48 -20.52 -11.39
CA PHE A 106 -7.96 -20.12 -12.69
C PHE A 106 -7.83 -21.37 -13.55
N GLY A 107 -8.80 -21.60 -14.44
CA GLY A 107 -8.94 -22.89 -15.10
C GLY A 107 -9.15 -24.01 -14.07
N GLY A 108 -8.22 -24.95 -13.98
CA GLY A 108 -8.25 -26.01 -12.96
C GLY A 108 -7.31 -25.77 -11.77
N THR A 109 -6.60 -24.64 -11.70
CA THR A 109 -5.82 -24.28 -10.50
C THR A 109 -6.75 -23.59 -9.51
N GLY A 110 -6.92 -24.18 -8.32
CA GLY A 110 -7.63 -23.56 -7.20
C GLY A 110 -6.68 -22.82 -6.26
N ILE A 111 -7.13 -21.68 -5.75
CA ILE A 111 -6.49 -20.93 -4.67
C ILE A 111 -7.48 -20.81 -3.52
N HIS A 112 -7.05 -21.17 -2.31
CA HIS A 112 -7.88 -21.03 -1.11
C HIS A 112 -8.01 -19.56 -0.69
N LEU A 113 -9.25 -19.12 -0.46
CA LEU A 113 -9.58 -17.89 0.27
C LEU A 113 -10.24 -18.31 1.58
N ALA A 114 -9.60 -18.06 2.71
CA ALA A 114 -10.06 -18.56 4.00
C ALA A 114 -9.86 -17.55 5.13
N ASP A 115 -10.74 -17.60 6.13
CA ASP A 115 -10.55 -16.90 7.40
C ASP A 115 -9.40 -17.54 8.21
N HIS A 116 -8.22 -16.93 8.10
CA HIS A 116 -7.04 -17.25 8.92
C HIS A 116 -6.73 -16.18 9.97
N TRP A 117 -7.70 -15.36 10.36
CA TRP A 117 -7.48 -14.33 11.36
C TRP A 117 -7.15 -14.91 12.74
N GLY A 118 -6.04 -14.45 13.32
CA GLY A 118 -5.55 -14.92 14.62
C GLY A 118 -4.96 -16.35 14.58
N LYS A 119 -4.77 -16.94 13.39
CA LYS A 119 -4.10 -18.24 13.24
C LYS A 119 -2.65 -18.02 12.81
N PRO A 120 -1.65 -18.23 13.69
CA PRO A 120 -0.25 -17.96 13.36
C PRO A 120 0.36 -19.00 12.40
N GLU A 121 -0.23 -20.20 12.32
CA GLU A 121 0.26 -21.28 11.48
C GLU A 121 -0.05 -21.05 10.01
N VAL A 122 0.95 -21.24 9.16
CA VAL A 122 0.81 -21.30 7.70
C VAL A 122 0.76 -22.76 7.27
N ASN A 123 -0.29 -23.12 6.55
CA ASN A 123 -0.55 -24.48 6.09
C ASN A 123 -1.35 -24.48 4.78
N THR A 124 -1.71 -25.66 4.28
CA THR A 124 -2.41 -25.83 2.99
C THR A 124 -3.82 -25.24 2.95
N THR A 125 -4.39 -24.81 4.08
CA THR A 125 -5.69 -24.12 4.12
C THR A 125 -5.55 -22.61 4.18
N THR A 126 -4.33 -22.10 4.43
CA THR A 126 -4.08 -20.66 4.60
C THR A 126 -4.49 -19.90 3.34
N PHE A 127 -5.05 -18.71 3.51
CA PHE A 127 -5.40 -17.84 2.38
C PHE A 127 -4.20 -17.71 1.41
N GLY A 128 -4.42 -18.02 0.14
CA GLY A 128 -3.41 -18.00 -0.91
C GLY A 128 -2.67 -19.33 -1.11
N ALA A 129 -2.99 -20.37 -0.34
CA ALA A 129 -2.50 -21.72 -0.59
C ALA A 129 -3.07 -22.27 -1.91
N ILE A 130 -2.23 -22.99 -2.65
CA ILE A 130 -2.62 -23.63 -3.89
C ILE A 130 -3.27 -24.98 -3.58
N GLU A 131 -4.51 -25.17 -4.02
CA GLU A 131 -5.27 -26.39 -3.76
C GLU A 131 -4.58 -27.60 -4.38
N GLY A 132 -4.51 -28.71 -3.63
CA GLY A 132 -3.86 -29.94 -4.09
C GLY A 132 -2.32 -29.88 -4.17
N SER A 133 -1.71 -28.82 -3.63
CA SER A 133 -0.26 -28.64 -3.59
C SER A 133 0.29 -28.65 -2.16
N THR A 134 1.58 -28.94 -2.00
CA THR A 134 2.32 -28.74 -0.75
C THR A 134 2.97 -27.36 -0.66
N LEU A 135 2.80 -26.51 -1.69
CA LEU A 135 3.30 -25.14 -1.73
C LEU A 135 2.50 -24.25 -0.77
N LEU A 136 3.17 -23.79 0.28
CA LEU A 136 2.58 -22.95 1.31
C LEU A 136 2.80 -21.47 1.00
N PRO A 137 1.87 -20.57 1.41
CA PRO A 137 2.13 -19.14 1.39
C PRO A 137 3.39 -18.76 2.16
N LEU A 138 4.03 -17.66 1.78
CA LEU A 138 5.19 -17.12 2.51
C LEU A 138 4.82 -16.68 3.93
N GLN A 139 3.60 -16.18 4.11
CA GLN A 139 3.06 -15.75 5.40
C GLN A 139 1.54 -15.68 5.38
N ASN A 140 0.92 -15.69 6.57
CA ASN A 140 -0.49 -15.36 6.72
C ASN A 140 -0.68 -13.83 6.68
N ALA A 141 -1.34 -13.34 5.64
CA ALA A 141 -1.65 -11.93 5.43
C ALA A 141 -3.15 -11.59 5.60
N GLY A 142 -3.92 -12.51 6.19
CA GLY A 142 -5.35 -12.37 6.40
C GLY A 142 -5.70 -11.35 7.49
N LYS A 143 -6.63 -10.45 7.17
CA LYS A 143 -7.26 -9.53 8.13
C LYS A 143 -8.44 -10.18 8.87
N ALA A 144 -8.92 -9.51 9.91
CA ALA A 144 -10.14 -9.88 10.62
C ALA A 144 -11.33 -10.01 9.66
N PRO A 145 -12.23 -10.99 9.86
CA PRO A 145 -13.45 -11.11 9.10
C PRO A 145 -14.27 -9.82 9.17
N GLY A 146 -14.95 -9.48 8.08
CA GLY A 146 -15.66 -8.21 7.95
C GLY A 146 -14.81 -7.00 7.58
N LEU A 147 -13.49 -7.15 7.42
CA LEU A 147 -12.64 -6.13 6.80
C LEU A 147 -12.43 -6.44 5.32
N TRP A 148 -12.29 -5.37 4.52
CA TRP A 148 -11.97 -5.51 3.11
C TRP A 148 -10.49 -5.84 2.92
N GLN A 149 -10.24 -6.86 2.11
CA GLN A 149 -8.92 -7.36 1.79
C GLN A 149 -8.66 -7.25 0.30
N GLN A 150 -7.59 -6.56 -0.09
CA GLN A 150 -7.22 -6.46 -1.49
C GLN A 150 -6.35 -7.65 -1.88
N LEU A 151 -6.81 -8.44 -2.85
CA LEU A 151 -6.08 -9.55 -3.44
C LEU A 151 -5.61 -9.14 -4.84
N GLU A 152 -4.32 -9.33 -5.11
CA GLU A 152 -3.74 -9.21 -6.44
C GLU A 152 -3.06 -10.52 -6.82
N ILE A 153 -3.37 -11.03 -8.00
CA ILE A 153 -2.78 -12.24 -8.57
C ILE A 153 -2.32 -11.94 -9.98
N LEU A 154 -1.06 -12.24 -10.27
CA LEU A 154 -0.48 -12.26 -11.60
C LEU A 154 -0.19 -13.71 -11.97
N LEU A 155 -0.96 -14.21 -12.94
CA LEU A 155 -0.89 -15.59 -13.39
C LEU A 155 -0.60 -15.62 -14.89
N GLN A 156 0.32 -16.48 -15.28
CA GLN A 156 0.56 -16.86 -16.66
C GLN A 156 -0.01 -18.26 -16.88
N GLY A 157 -0.90 -18.38 -17.86
CA GLY A 157 -1.58 -19.64 -18.17
C GLY A 157 -0.66 -20.64 -18.86
N GLU A 158 -1.19 -21.84 -19.10
CA GLU A 158 -0.47 -22.85 -19.87
C GLU A 158 -0.31 -22.38 -21.33
N GLY A 159 0.94 -22.28 -21.78
CA GLY A 159 1.33 -21.89 -23.13
C GLY A 159 2.27 -22.92 -23.74
N LYS A 160 3.49 -22.49 -24.13
CA LYS A 160 4.58 -23.43 -24.49
C LYS A 160 5.21 -24.12 -23.27
N GLY A 161 4.94 -23.61 -22.06
CA GLY A 161 5.40 -24.13 -20.78
C GLY A 161 4.25 -24.28 -19.77
N PRO A 162 4.54 -24.77 -18.56
CA PRO A 162 3.54 -24.92 -17.50
C PRO A 162 3.02 -23.55 -17.06
N ALA A 163 1.80 -23.51 -16.53
CA ALA A 163 1.26 -22.31 -15.92
C ALA A 163 2.12 -21.89 -14.71
N THR A 164 2.26 -20.58 -14.51
CA THR A 164 3.01 -20.02 -13.40
C THR A 164 2.18 -18.98 -12.67
N LEU A 165 2.27 -19.00 -11.34
CA LEU A 165 1.85 -17.89 -10.50
C LEU A 165 3.11 -17.03 -10.31
N GLU A 166 3.15 -15.90 -11.00
CA GLU A 166 4.30 -15.01 -10.94
C GLU A 166 4.31 -14.23 -9.63
N LYS A 167 3.14 -13.74 -9.21
CA LYS A 167 3.00 -12.95 -7.98
C LYS A 167 1.60 -13.08 -7.41
N MET A 168 1.51 -13.18 -6.09
CA MET A 168 0.27 -13.01 -5.33
C MET A 168 0.52 -12.13 -4.13
N THR A 169 -0.28 -11.07 -3.99
CA THR A 169 -0.28 -10.24 -2.79
C THR A 169 -1.66 -10.21 -2.16
N LEU A 170 -1.69 -10.18 -0.83
CA LEU A 170 -2.88 -9.95 -0.05
C LEU A 170 -2.62 -8.77 0.88
N ASN A 171 -3.47 -7.75 0.82
CA ASN A 171 -3.32 -6.52 1.59
C ASN A 171 -1.97 -5.80 1.35
N GLY A 172 -1.39 -5.96 0.17
CA GLY A 172 -0.06 -5.43 -0.19
C GLY A 172 1.11 -6.27 0.30
N THR A 173 0.87 -7.34 1.07
CA THR A 173 1.89 -8.28 1.54
C THR A 173 2.08 -9.40 0.50
N LEU A 174 3.32 -9.68 0.10
CA LEU A 174 3.64 -10.80 -0.79
C LEU A 174 3.41 -12.13 -0.07
N ILE A 175 2.61 -13.01 -0.70
CA ILE A 175 2.29 -14.33 -0.13
C ILE A 175 2.67 -15.49 -1.03
N GLN A 176 2.84 -15.28 -2.34
CA GLN A 176 3.42 -16.26 -3.27
C GLN A 176 4.17 -15.52 -4.38
N GLU A 177 5.25 -16.10 -4.89
CA GLU A 177 6.02 -15.56 -6.00
C GLU A 177 6.71 -16.68 -6.78
N SER A 178 6.83 -16.50 -8.11
CA SER A 178 7.63 -17.36 -9.00
C SER A 178 7.34 -18.86 -8.87
N LEU A 179 6.07 -19.26 -8.73
CA LEU A 179 5.68 -20.65 -8.59
C LEU A 179 5.28 -21.26 -9.93
N VAL A 180 5.83 -22.44 -10.23
CA VAL A 180 5.27 -23.30 -11.28
C VAL A 180 4.08 -24.04 -10.70
N LEU A 181 2.91 -23.86 -11.30
CA LEU A 181 1.69 -24.46 -10.82
C LEU A 181 1.64 -25.95 -11.22
N PRO A 182 1.17 -26.85 -10.33
CA PRO A 182 0.92 -28.23 -10.69
C PRO A 182 -0.04 -28.30 -11.88
N LYS A 183 0.14 -29.30 -12.74
CA LYS A 183 -0.74 -29.51 -13.90
C LYS A 183 -2.19 -29.65 -13.41
N ALA A 184 -3.03 -28.73 -13.85
CA ALA A 184 -4.41 -28.66 -13.43
C ALA A 184 -5.22 -29.87 -13.97
N THR A 185 -6.07 -30.46 -13.12
CA THR A 185 -7.05 -31.48 -13.52
C THR A 185 -8.46 -30.90 -13.43
N GLY A 186 -9.12 -30.72 -14.57
CA GLY A 186 -10.47 -30.12 -14.65
C GLY A 186 -10.47 -28.60 -14.82
N GLY A 187 -11.67 -28.00 -14.88
CA GLY A 187 -11.84 -26.57 -15.16
C GLY A 187 -11.61 -26.19 -16.63
N LYS A 188 -12.22 -25.08 -17.08
CA LYS A 188 -12.05 -24.58 -18.45
C LYS A 188 -10.91 -23.57 -18.49
N ALA A 189 -9.86 -23.85 -19.26
CA ALA A 189 -8.74 -22.93 -19.46
C ALA A 189 -9.20 -21.50 -19.79
N GLY A 190 -8.52 -20.51 -19.20
CA GLY A 190 -8.87 -19.09 -19.33
C GLY A 190 -10.16 -18.68 -18.62
N THR A 191 -10.78 -19.54 -17.80
CA THR A 191 -11.93 -19.15 -16.96
C THR A 191 -11.45 -18.82 -15.55
N VAL A 192 -11.90 -17.68 -15.02
CA VAL A 192 -11.70 -17.33 -13.61
C VAL A 192 -13.04 -17.39 -12.90
N SER A 193 -13.14 -18.19 -11.84
CA SER A 193 -14.37 -18.35 -11.07
C SER A 193 -14.11 -18.33 -9.57
N LEU A 194 -15.10 -17.86 -8.82
CA LEU A 194 -15.08 -17.83 -7.36
C LEU A 194 -16.20 -18.70 -6.82
N ASN A 195 -15.84 -19.72 -6.04
CA ASN A 195 -16.78 -20.65 -5.43
C ASN A 195 -16.74 -20.55 -3.91
N VAL A 196 -17.86 -20.24 -3.26
CA VAL A 196 -17.95 -20.24 -1.80
C VAL A 196 -18.23 -21.66 -1.33
N THR A 197 -17.42 -22.17 -0.40
CA THR A 197 -17.60 -23.51 0.18
C THR A 197 -18.18 -23.44 1.59
N ASN A 198 -17.82 -22.41 2.36
CA ASN A 198 -18.36 -22.17 3.70
C ASN A 198 -18.55 -20.67 4.00
N GLY A 199 -19.54 -20.34 4.83
CA GLY A 199 -19.77 -18.97 5.30
C GLY A 199 -20.28 -18.01 4.23
N THR A 200 -19.89 -16.74 4.32
CA THR A 200 -20.25 -15.68 3.36
C THR A 200 -18.99 -15.01 2.84
N VAL A 201 -18.94 -14.77 1.52
CA VAL A 201 -17.88 -14.02 0.85
C VAL A 201 -18.50 -12.85 0.12
N ALA A 202 -17.96 -11.65 0.29
CA ALA A 202 -18.35 -10.48 -0.48
C ALA A 202 -17.20 -9.97 -1.34
N VAL A 203 -17.49 -9.50 -2.55
CA VAL A 203 -16.50 -9.02 -3.51
C VAL A 203 -16.89 -7.68 -4.11
N ARG A 204 -15.90 -6.82 -4.37
CA ARG A 204 -16.05 -5.53 -5.06
C ARG A 204 -14.75 -5.14 -5.75
N ASN A 205 -14.77 -4.02 -6.48
CA ASN A 205 -13.58 -3.43 -7.11
C ASN A 205 -12.77 -4.44 -7.95
N ILE A 206 -13.48 -5.31 -8.67
CA ILE A 206 -12.86 -6.35 -9.48
C ILE A 206 -12.31 -5.68 -10.74
N GLY A 207 -11.00 -5.72 -10.91
CA GLY A 207 -10.28 -5.23 -12.07
C GLY A 207 -9.36 -6.30 -12.62
N TYR A 208 -9.16 -6.33 -13.93
CA TYR A 208 -8.26 -7.27 -14.56
C TYR A 208 -7.50 -6.65 -15.73
N GLN A 209 -6.34 -7.20 -16.02
CA GLN A 209 -5.55 -6.89 -17.21
C GLN A 209 -5.19 -8.22 -17.88
N LEU A 210 -5.66 -8.40 -19.11
CA LEU A 210 -5.21 -9.52 -19.94
C LEU A 210 -3.83 -9.18 -20.48
N ILE A 211 -2.92 -10.13 -20.34
CA ILE A 211 -1.53 -9.96 -20.73
C ILE A 211 -1.31 -10.78 -22.00
N THR A 212 -0.63 -10.17 -22.97
CA THR A 212 -0.20 -10.85 -24.19
C THR A 212 1.32 -10.85 -24.22
N ASP A 213 1.91 -12.02 -24.33
CA ASP A 213 3.35 -12.16 -24.57
C ASP A 213 3.67 -11.88 -26.05
N ARG A 214 3.99 -10.63 -26.35
CA ARG A 214 4.41 -10.19 -27.69
C ARG A 214 5.38 -9.01 -27.59
N PRO A 215 6.34 -8.88 -28.52
CA PRO A 215 7.06 -7.63 -28.68
C PRO A 215 6.09 -6.51 -29.10
N VAL A 216 6.34 -5.31 -28.59
CA VAL A 216 5.56 -4.10 -28.89
C VAL A 216 6.38 -3.05 -29.63
N ALA A 217 7.71 -3.13 -29.54
CA ALA A 217 8.61 -2.24 -30.25
C ALA A 217 9.99 -2.86 -30.54
N LYS A 218 10.79 -2.16 -31.33
CA LYS A 218 12.22 -2.43 -31.51
C LYS A 218 12.99 -1.14 -31.74
N LEU A 219 14.29 -1.15 -31.40
CA LEU A 219 15.20 -0.06 -31.76
C LEU A 219 15.93 -0.41 -33.06
N THR A 220 16.05 0.55 -33.96
CA THR A 220 16.80 0.41 -35.21
C THR A 220 17.67 1.63 -35.46
N ASN A 221 18.69 1.50 -36.33
CA ASN A 221 19.59 2.59 -36.71
C ASN A 221 20.28 3.27 -35.51
N ILE A 222 20.65 2.49 -34.49
CA ILE A 222 21.23 3.02 -33.26
C ILE A 222 22.66 3.50 -33.54
N ARG A 223 22.92 4.77 -33.23
CA ARG A 223 24.23 5.41 -33.23
C ARG A 223 24.52 5.92 -31.83
N TYR A 224 25.78 6.04 -31.48
CA TYR A 224 26.19 6.66 -30.23
C TYR A 224 27.36 7.62 -30.41
N LYS A 225 27.42 8.61 -29.53
CA LYS A 225 28.59 9.46 -29.30
C LYS A 225 29.03 9.30 -27.85
N LEU A 226 30.30 8.97 -27.66
CA LEU A 226 30.94 8.81 -26.35
C LEU A 226 31.87 9.99 -26.08
N TYR A 227 31.70 10.62 -24.93
CA TYR A 227 32.49 11.75 -24.48
C TYR A 227 33.24 11.42 -23.19
N GLU A 228 34.50 11.83 -23.11
CA GLU A 228 35.33 11.69 -21.91
C GLU A 228 35.10 12.87 -20.97
N ASN A 229 35.01 12.62 -19.66
CA ASN A 229 34.94 13.65 -18.64
C ASN A 229 35.95 13.38 -17.51
N LYS A 230 36.28 14.42 -16.73
CA LYS A 230 37.14 14.33 -15.53
C LYS A 230 36.34 14.24 -14.24
N THR A 231 35.07 14.61 -14.28
CA THR A 231 34.10 14.54 -13.18
C THR A 231 32.84 13.84 -13.64
N GLU A 232 31.91 13.53 -12.73
CA GLU A 232 30.59 13.00 -13.10
C GLU A 232 29.97 13.82 -14.25
N THR A 233 29.38 13.12 -15.22
CA THR A 233 28.66 13.76 -16.31
C THR A 233 27.21 13.82 -15.92
N VAL A 234 26.72 15.01 -15.56
CA VAL A 234 25.39 15.13 -14.93
C VAL A 234 24.31 15.52 -15.93
N SER A 235 24.66 16.03 -17.11
CA SER A 235 23.69 16.42 -18.14
C SER A 235 24.21 16.31 -19.57
N GLN A 236 23.29 16.21 -20.54
CA GLN A 236 23.64 16.23 -21.97
C GLN A 236 24.24 17.56 -22.42
N ALA A 237 23.90 18.67 -21.75
CA ALA A 237 24.39 20.01 -22.12
C ALA A 237 25.90 20.18 -21.89
N GLU A 238 26.47 19.47 -20.92
CA GLU A 238 27.92 19.50 -20.65
C GLU A 238 28.75 18.94 -21.80
N LEU A 239 28.18 18.03 -22.59
CA LEU A 239 28.90 17.29 -23.63
C LEU A 239 29.46 18.19 -24.74
N ALA A 240 28.87 19.36 -24.96
CA ALA A 240 29.35 20.33 -25.94
C ALA A 240 30.80 20.79 -25.68
N ASN A 241 31.24 20.72 -24.42
CA ASN A 241 32.58 21.13 -24.00
C ASN A 241 33.52 19.94 -23.71
N LEU A 242 33.07 18.72 -23.97
CA LEU A 242 33.84 17.50 -23.70
C LEU A 242 34.46 16.95 -24.98
N LYS A 243 35.55 16.20 -24.81
CA LYS A 243 36.24 15.52 -25.90
C LYS A 243 35.39 14.35 -26.38
N LEU A 244 34.99 14.38 -27.66
CA LEU A 244 34.43 13.22 -28.34
C LEU A 244 35.50 12.13 -28.45
N VAL A 245 35.26 10.99 -27.83
CA VAL A 245 36.13 9.82 -27.84
C VAL A 245 35.83 8.95 -29.04
N LYS A 246 34.53 8.71 -29.30
CA LYS A 246 34.09 7.80 -30.35
C LYS A 246 32.68 8.17 -30.82
N GLU A 247 32.44 8.02 -32.11
CA GLU A 247 31.13 8.09 -32.76
C GLU A 247 31.00 6.88 -33.69
N ASP A 248 29.96 6.07 -33.49
CA ASP A 248 29.80 4.80 -34.20
C ASP A 248 28.34 4.30 -34.16
N THR A 249 28.07 3.19 -34.83
CA THR A 249 26.81 2.45 -34.79
C THR A 249 26.88 1.28 -33.81
N VAL A 250 25.72 0.82 -33.32
CA VAL A 250 25.61 -0.37 -32.46
C VAL A 250 24.32 -1.13 -32.78
N SER A 251 24.33 -2.44 -32.61
CA SER A 251 23.15 -3.30 -32.86
C SER A 251 22.12 -3.26 -31.73
N ALA A 252 22.53 -2.88 -30.52
CA ALA A 252 21.67 -2.81 -29.34
C ALA A 252 22.11 -1.67 -28.40
N LEU A 253 21.16 -1.10 -27.66
CA LEU A 253 21.44 -0.08 -26.66
C LEU A 253 22.23 -0.71 -25.51
N THR A 254 23.52 -0.35 -25.34
CA THR A 254 24.34 -0.87 -24.23
C THR A 254 25.34 0.16 -23.72
N TYR A 255 25.45 0.34 -22.39
CA TYR A 255 26.51 1.18 -21.82
C TYR A 255 27.92 0.61 -22.07
N GLU A 256 28.05 -0.66 -22.44
CA GLU A 256 29.34 -1.33 -22.68
C GLU A 256 30.14 -0.72 -23.85
N VAL A 257 29.54 0.16 -24.66
CA VAL A 257 30.31 0.98 -25.62
C VAL A 257 31.37 1.87 -24.95
N SER A 258 31.28 2.06 -23.63
CA SER A 258 32.28 2.74 -22.80
C SER A 258 33.27 1.79 -22.13
N TYR A 259 33.32 0.49 -22.48
CA TYR A 259 34.25 -0.44 -21.86
C TYR A 259 35.71 -0.05 -22.16
N GLY A 260 36.57 -0.08 -21.14
CA GLY A 260 37.96 0.37 -21.24
C GLY A 260 38.16 1.89 -21.26
N GLN A 261 37.11 2.68 -21.02
CA GLN A 261 37.17 4.15 -21.02
C GLN A 261 37.34 4.71 -19.60
N PRO A 262 37.76 5.99 -19.45
CA PRO A 262 37.85 6.66 -18.16
C PRO A 262 36.56 6.57 -17.34
N ARG A 263 36.71 6.56 -16.00
CA ARG A 263 35.60 6.37 -15.06
C ARG A 263 34.42 7.31 -15.34
N TRP A 264 34.68 8.54 -15.78
CA TRP A 264 33.64 9.51 -16.07
C TRP A 264 33.50 9.75 -17.56
N HIS A 265 32.28 9.60 -18.05
CA HIS A 265 31.95 9.76 -19.46
C HIS A 265 30.47 10.09 -19.63
N GLY A 266 30.12 10.55 -20.83
CA GLY A 266 28.74 10.72 -21.27
C GLY A 266 28.53 9.97 -22.57
N ILE A 267 27.36 9.34 -22.71
CA ILE A 267 26.94 8.65 -23.94
C ILE A 267 25.64 9.28 -24.42
N VAL A 268 25.57 9.61 -25.70
CA VAL A 268 24.33 10.01 -26.37
C VAL A 268 24.01 9.00 -27.45
N TYR A 269 22.87 8.34 -27.33
CA TYR A 269 22.33 7.48 -28.37
C TYR A 269 21.29 8.22 -29.18
N THR A 270 21.28 7.95 -30.48
CA THR A 270 20.22 8.37 -31.41
C THR A 270 19.82 7.17 -32.27
N GLY A 271 18.54 7.08 -32.64
CA GLY A 271 18.06 6.06 -33.55
C GLY A 271 16.55 6.13 -33.72
N ASP A 272 15.96 5.05 -34.22
CA ASP A 272 14.52 4.94 -34.43
C ASP A 272 13.91 3.93 -33.45
N LEU A 273 12.94 4.37 -32.65
CA LEU A 273 11.99 3.50 -31.96
C LEU A 273 10.88 3.14 -32.94
N VAL A 274 10.74 1.86 -33.26
CA VAL A 274 9.71 1.37 -34.17
C VAL A 274 8.61 0.67 -33.38
N VAL A 275 7.38 1.16 -33.49
CA VAL A 275 6.19 0.56 -32.87
C VAL A 275 5.21 0.07 -33.94
N ASP A 276 4.59 -1.08 -33.70
CA ASP A 276 3.74 -1.73 -34.71
C ASP A 276 2.30 -1.21 -34.72
N LYS A 277 1.84 -0.60 -33.62
CA LYS A 277 0.46 -0.15 -33.45
C LYS A 277 0.43 1.26 -32.88
N THR A 278 -0.54 2.05 -33.32
CA THR A 278 -0.84 3.35 -32.69
C THR A 278 -1.51 3.10 -31.34
N GLY A 279 -1.08 3.79 -30.29
CA GLY A 279 -1.71 3.68 -28.98
C GLY A 279 -0.91 4.32 -27.84
N PRO A 280 -1.42 4.22 -26.61
CA PRO A 280 -0.68 4.59 -25.42
C PRO A 280 0.40 3.55 -25.10
N TYR A 281 1.56 4.02 -24.65
CA TYR A 281 2.69 3.22 -24.23
C TYR A 281 3.23 3.75 -22.90
N THR A 282 3.78 2.86 -22.09
CA THR A 282 4.60 3.24 -20.94
C THR A 282 6.05 2.94 -21.27
N ILE A 283 6.90 3.95 -21.15
CA ILE A 283 8.35 3.85 -21.36
C ILE A 283 9.03 3.95 -20.00
N ALA A 284 10.10 3.19 -19.82
CA ALA A 284 10.91 3.25 -18.62
C ALA A 284 12.40 3.25 -18.94
N LEU A 285 13.16 4.08 -18.20
CA LEU A 285 14.60 3.98 -18.10
C LEU A 285 14.99 3.45 -16.73
N GLN A 286 16.03 2.63 -16.69
CA GLN A 286 16.69 2.22 -15.46
C GLN A 286 18.18 2.46 -15.64
N GLN A 287 18.81 3.18 -14.72
CA GLN A 287 20.23 3.52 -14.86
C GLN A 287 20.93 3.67 -13.52
N GLY A 288 22.23 3.40 -13.53
CA GLY A 288 23.15 3.82 -12.46
C GLY A 288 23.86 5.11 -12.85
N GLY A 289 23.36 6.24 -12.35
CA GLY A 289 23.82 7.58 -12.70
C GLY A 289 22.71 8.44 -13.31
N PHE A 290 23.06 9.29 -14.28
CA PHE A 290 22.14 10.22 -14.92
C PHE A 290 21.63 9.65 -16.25
N ALA A 291 20.34 9.80 -16.54
CA ALA A 291 19.82 9.54 -17.88
C ALA A 291 18.57 10.35 -18.18
N SER A 292 18.37 10.66 -19.46
CA SER A 292 17.17 11.29 -20.00
C SER A 292 16.80 10.67 -21.36
N LEU A 293 15.51 10.74 -21.71
CA LEU A 293 14.99 10.26 -22.99
C LEU A 293 14.11 11.30 -23.67
N GLN A 294 14.41 11.54 -24.94
CA GLN A 294 13.57 12.29 -25.86
C GLN A 294 13.07 11.38 -26.98
N ILE A 295 11.82 11.57 -27.40
CA ILE A 295 11.20 10.90 -28.55
C ILE A 295 10.46 11.96 -29.35
N ASP A 296 10.61 11.94 -30.67
CA ASP A 296 10.08 12.96 -31.59
C ASP A 296 10.49 14.40 -31.19
N GLY A 297 11.70 14.55 -30.63
CA GLY A 297 12.22 15.82 -30.12
C GLY A 297 11.57 16.33 -28.83
N LYS A 298 10.64 15.59 -28.24
CA LYS A 298 10.01 15.92 -26.95
C LYS A 298 10.69 15.16 -25.82
N GLU A 299 10.97 15.85 -24.71
CA GLU A 299 11.41 15.19 -23.48
C GLU A 299 10.30 14.33 -22.88
N ILE A 300 10.57 13.03 -22.76
CA ILE A 300 9.64 12.03 -22.24
C ILE A 300 10.04 11.63 -20.82
N ILE A 301 11.34 11.41 -20.60
CA ILE A 301 11.91 11.16 -19.28
C ILE A 301 12.97 12.21 -19.01
N ALA A 302 12.70 13.07 -18.01
CA ALA A 302 13.61 14.11 -17.57
C ALA A 302 14.88 13.52 -16.95
N ASN A 303 15.98 14.28 -17.07
CA ASN A 303 17.27 13.88 -16.55
C ASN A 303 17.26 13.73 -15.02
N LYS A 304 17.60 12.54 -14.52
CA LYS A 304 17.59 12.24 -13.07
C LYS A 304 18.74 11.33 -12.68
N ARG A 305 19.39 11.64 -11.54
CA ARG A 305 20.35 10.73 -10.89
C ARG A 305 19.61 9.62 -10.18
N LEU A 306 19.88 8.37 -10.54
CA LEU A 306 19.36 7.18 -9.88
C LEU A 306 20.50 6.24 -9.49
N ASP A 307 20.27 5.50 -8.40
CA ASP A 307 21.02 4.27 -8.16
C ASP A 307 20.43 3.15 -9.03
N LEU A 308 21.26 2.16 -9.33
CA LEU A 308 20.84 1.04 -10.16
C LEU A 308 19.76 0.22 -9.44
N GLY A 309 18.64 -0.06 -10.12
CA GLY A 309 17.49 -0.79 -9.55
C GLY A 309 16.18 -0.01 -9.62
N TYR A 310 16.24 1.32 -9.72
CA TYR A 310 15.06 2.16 -9.84
C TYR A 310 14.71 2.44 -11.30
N MET A 311 13.44 2.26 -11.65
CA MET A 311 12.91 2.67 -12.96
C MET A 311 12.30 4.08 -12.88
N ASN A 312 12.63 4.92 -13.86
CA ASN A 312 11.92 6.17 -14.13
C ASN A 312 10.96 5.95 -15.29
N THR A 313 9.66 6.18 -15.09
CA THR A 313 8.62 5.84 -16.06
C THR A 313 7.89 7.07 -16.58
N ALA A 314 7.41 6.99 -17.82
CA ALA A 314 6.58 8.02 -18.45
C ALA A 314 5.60 7.39 -19.44
N LYS A 315 4.39 7.96 -19.53
CA LYS A 315 3.37 7.58 -20.53
C LYS A 315 3.50 8.45 -21.78
N ILE A 316 3.35 7.84 -22.95
CA ILE A 316 3.38 8.51 -24.25
C ILE A 316 2.38 7.86 -25.20
N ASN A 317 1.75 8.65 -26.07
CA ASN A 317 1.01 8.13 -27.21
C ASN A 317 1.92 8.10 -28.44
N LEU A 318 2.07 6.94 -29.07
CA LEU A 318 2.87 6.75 -30.28
C LEU A 318 1.97 6.36 -31.44
N THR A 319 2.34 6.77 -32.64
CA THR A 319 1.72 6.31 -33.89
C THR A 319 2.43 5.07 -34.40
N ALA A 320 1.75 4.18 -35.13
CA ALA A 320 2.42 3.08 -35.79
C ALA A 320 3.53 3.60 -36.73
N GLY A 321 4.74 3.06 -36.61
CA GLY A 321 5.89 3.47 -37.43
C GLY A 321 7.13 3.82 -36.62
N LYS A 322 7.99 4.65 -37.24
CA LYS A 322 9.30 5.03 -36.70
C LYS A 322 9.21 6.37 -35.98
N HIS A 323 9.81 6.43 -34.81
CA HIS A 323 9.93 7.62 -33.97
C HIS A 323 11.41 7.86 -33.62
N PRO A 324 12.02 8.99 -34.04
CA PRO A 324 13.38 9.29 -33.64
C PRO A 324 13.49 9.44 -32.13
N PHE A 325 14.51 8.83 -31.53
CA PHE A 325 14.82 8.99 -30.10
C PHE A 325 16.21 9.58 -29.90
N THR A 326 16.38 10.28 -28.79
CA THR A 326 17.68 10.67 -28.23
C THR A 326 17.73 10.27 -26.77
N LEU A 327 18.72 9.44 -26.40
CA LEU A 327 18.91 8.98 -25.02
C LEU A 327 20.29 9.45 -24.55
N PHE A 328 20.32 10.16 -23.43
CA PHE A 328 21.55 10.52 -22.74
C PHE A 328 21.78 9.58 -21.55
N PHE A 329 23.03 9.14 -21.37
CA PHE A 329 23.51 8.43 -20.19
C PHE A 329 24.78 9.09 -19.68
N GLY A 330 24.74 9.55 -18.43
CA GLY A 330 25.83 10.20 -17.73
C GLY A 330 26.37 9.32 -16.61
N ARG A 331 27.64 8.97 -16.69
CA ARG A 331 28.30 8.12 -15.69
C ARG A 331 28.54 8.89 -14.38
N SER A 332 28.08 8.31 -13.27
CA SER A 332 28.14 8.85 -11.90
C SER A 332 28.66 7.79 -10.92
N TRP A 333 28.76 8.09 -9.62
CA TRP A 333 29.29 7.19 -8.60
C TRP A 333 28.69 5.77 -8.55
N PRO A 334 27.36 5.55 -8.70
CA PRO A 334 26.73 4.23 -8.60
C PRO A 334 27.30 3.20 -9.57
N ARG A 335 26.99 1.91 -9.40
CA ARG A 335 27.36 0.86 -10.38
C ARG A 335 26.72 1.19 -11.74
N PRO A 336 27.47 1.18 -12.87
CA PRO A 336 26.88 1.50 -14.17
C PRO A 336 25.90 0.41 -14.60
N GLY A 337 24.85 0.86 -15.27
CA GLY A 337 23.85 0.04 -15.93
C GLY A 337 22.90 0.97 -16.68
N LEU A 338 22.37 0.51 -17.80
CA LEU A 338 21.44 1.24 -18.66
C LEU A 338 20.41 0.26 -19.23
N GLY A 339 19.15 0.49 -18.88
CA GLY A 339 18.01 -0.23 -19.38
C GLY A 339 17.02 0.74 -19.99
N PHE A 340 16.50 0.39 -21.17
CA PHE A 340 15.34 1.02 -21.80
C PHE A 340 14.28 -0.06 -22.00
N PHE A 341 13.09 0.18 -21.44
CA PHE A 341 11.92 -0.68 -21.53
C PHE A 341 10.72 0.05 -22.12
N ILE A 342 9.81 -0.73 -22.70
CA ILE A 342 8.52 -0.25 -23.21
C ILE A 342 7.43 -1.29 -22.97
N SER A 343 6.22 -0.85 -22.67
CA SER A 343 5.03 -1.71 -22.61
C SER A 343 3.85 -1.04 -23.28
N ALA A 344 2.96 -1.85 -23.87
CA ALA A 344 1.61 -1.46 -24.22
C ALA A 344 0.66 -1.83 -23.05
N PRO A 345 -0.61 -1.34 -23.04
CA PRO A 345 -1.54 -1.62 -21.95
C PRO A 345 -1.83 -3.12 -21.74
N ASP A 346 -1.64 -3.94 -22.78
CA ASP A 346 -1.87 -5.38 -22.79
C ASP A 346 -0.58 -6.21 -22.63
N THR A 347 0.59 -5.62 -22.37
CA THR A 347 1.86 -6.36 -22.30
C THR A 347 2.67 -6.07 -21.05
N LYS A 348 3.59 -6.98 -20.72
CA LYS A 348 4.69 -6.70 -19.77
C LYS A 348 5.68 -5.70 -20.38
N PHE A 349 6.59 -5.18 -19.55
CA PHE A 349 7.72 -4.40 -20.04
C PHE A 349 8.63 -5.28 -20.90
N GLN A 350 8.76 -4.89 -22.17
CA GLN A 350 9.75 -5.42 -23.09
C GLN A 350 11.06 -4.65 -22.90
N ALA A 351 12.17 -5.37 -22.69
CA ALA A 351 13.50 -4.78 -22.73
C ALA A 351 13.93 -4.46 -24.18
N LEU A 352 14.40 -3.24 -24.42
CA LEU A 352 14.99 -2.77 -25.68
C LEU A 352 16.53 -2.68 -25.61
N HIS A 353 17.12 -3.45 -24.70
CA HIS A 353 18.56 -3.51 -24.41
C HIS A 353 18.95 -4.97 -24.11
N PRO A 354 20.21 -5.36 -24.28
CA PRO A 354 20.69 -6.69 -23.90
C PRO A 354 20.88 -6.76 -22.37
N ARG A 355 20.75 -7.97 -21.80
CA ARG A 355 20.92 -8.21 -20.35
C ARG A 355 22.24 -7.64 -19.79
N ALA A 356 23.33 -7.72 -20.56
CA ALA A 356 24.63 -7.19 -20.15
C ALA A 356 24.65 -5.67 -19.92
N SER A 357 23.76 -4.91 -20.57
CA SER A 357 23.65 -3.47 -20.37
C SER A 357 22.99 -3.11 -19.03
N LEU A 358 22.20 -4.01 -18.45
CA LEU A 358 21.55 -3.75 -17.18
C LEU A 358 21.88 -4.90 -16.21
N PRO A 359 23.10 -4.91 -15.65
CA PRO A 359 23.45 -5.91 -14.66
C PRO A 359 22.50 -5.77 -13.47
N GLU A 360 21.99 -6.90 -12.99
CA GLU A 360 21.22 -6.92 -11.75
C GLU A 360 22.16 -6.49 -10.61
N PRO A 361 21.74 -5.56 -9.74
CA PRO A 361 22.51 -5.23 -8.55
C PRO A 361 22.60 -6.46 -7.66
N ASP A 362 23.69 -6.59 -6.90
CA ASP A 362 23.81 -7.65 -5.92
C ASP A 362 22.67 -7.47 -4.89
N PRO A 363 21.87 -8.52 -4.61
CA PRO A 363 20.75 -8.39 -3.70
C PRO A 363 21.30 -8.06 -2.30
N VAL A 364 20.82 -6.97 -1.71
CA VAL A 364 21.05 -6.70 -0.29
C VAL A 364 20.14 -7.63 0.49
N GLY A 365 20.72 -8.56 1.24
CA GLY A 365 19.96 -9.45 2.10
C GLY A 365 19.17 -8.66 3.14
N GLU A 366 17.91 -9.04 3.33
CA GLU A 366 17.05 -8.45 4.34
C GLU A 366 17.65 -8.63 5.73
N ILE A 367 17.76 -7.53 6.48
CA ILE A 367 18.08 -7.55 7.91
C ILE A 367 16.75 -7.49 8.66
N ALA A 368 16.19 -8.67 8.94
CA ALA A 368 14.97 -8.82 9.72
C ALA A 368 15.26 -8.80 11.23
N VAL A 369 14.37 -8.17 12.00
CA VAL A 369 14.31 -8.33 13.46
C VAL A 369 13.10 -9.15 13.82
N GLU A 370 13.33 -10.25 14.53
CA GLU A 370 12.27 -11.14 15.01
C GLU A 370 12.17 -11.08 16.55
N PRO A 371 10.96 -10.94 17.12
CA PRO A 371 10.75 -11.06 18.56
C PRO A 371 11.08 -12.48 19.04
N GLY A 372 11.80 -12.59 20.15
CA GLY A 372 12.07 -13.87 20.82
C GLY A 372 10.92 -14.27 21.75
N THR A 373 11.25 -14.68 22.99
CA THR A 373 10.25 -14.93 24.04
C THR A 373 9.68 -13.65 24.68
N LYS A 374 10.32 -12.51 24.42
CA LYS A 374 9.93 -11.16 24.86
C LYS A 374 9.79 -10.25 23.64
N PRO A 375 9.02 -9.14 23.75
CA PRO A 375 8.87 -8.24 22.62
C PRO A 375 10.19 -7.59 22.23
N ALA A 376 10.39 -7.42 20.92
CA ALA A 376 11.44 -6.56 20.38
C ALA A 376 10.98 -5.10 20.43
N VAL A 377 11.87 -4.19 20.86
CA VAL A 377 11.54 -2.76 21.01
C VAL A 377 12.61 -1.94 20.30
N ILE A 378 12.24 -1.19 19.27
CA ILE A 378 13.15 -0.41 18.43
C ILE A 378 12.71 1.05 18.41
N ARG A 379 13.63 1.97 18.73
CA ARG A 379 13.44 3.38 18.35
C ARG A 379 13.67 3.51 16.85
N SER A 380 12.64 3.96 16.14
CA SER A 380 12.55 3.82 14.71
C SER A 380 12.20 5.13 14.02
N PHE A 381 12.58 5.23 12.74
CA PHE A 381 11.96 6.16 11.81
C PHE A 381 10.99 5.39 10.94
N VAL A 382 9.78 5.92 10.77
CA VAL A 382 8.77 5.32 9.89
C VAL A 382 8.17 6.40 9.01
N ASN A 383 7.78 6.05 7.78
CA ASN A 383 6.98 6.93 6.96
C ASN A 383 5.51 6.77 7.35
N PHE A 384 4.83 7.89 7.59
CA PHE A 384 3.40 7.97 7.73
C PHE A 384 2.83 8.91 6.67
N GLY A 385 2.22 8.34 5.63
CA GLY A 385 1.93 9.07 4.40
C GLY A 385 3.22 9.59 3.77
N SER A 386 3.26 10.87 3.43
CA SER A 386 4.46 11.54 2.87
C SER A 386 5.44 12.06 3.94
N LYS A 387 5.16 11.87 5.23
CA LYS A 387 5.97 12.43 6.32
C LYS A 387 6.80 11.35 7.01
N LYS A 388 8.11 11.58 7.15
CA LYS A 388 9.00 10.78 8.00
C LYS A 388 8.77 11.15 9.46
N LYS A 389 8.40 10.18 10.29
CA LYS A 389 8.25 10.32 11.74
C LYS A 389 9.51 9.78 12.41
N THR A 390 10.20 10.64 13.16
CA THR A 390 11.55 10.34 13.68
C THR A 390 11.60 9.98 15.17
N HIS A 391 10.50 10.16 15.89
CA HIS A 391 10.42 9.91 17.33
C HIS A 391 9.50 8.72 17.62
N CYS A 392 9.70 7.61 16.88
CA CYS A 392 8.82 6.46 16.99
C CYS A 392 9.41 5.36 17.88
N LEU A 393 8.51 4.58 18.46
CA LEU A 393 8.80 3.32 19.11
C LEU A 393 8.02 2.23 18.38
N SER A 394 8.73 1.33 17.69
CA SER A 394 8.15 0.13 17.10
C SER A 394 8.34 -1.05 18.04
N VAL A 395 7.26 -1.80 18.26
CA VAL A 395 7.23 -2.93 19.19
C VAL A 395 6.73 -4.17 18.45
N GLY A 396 7.55 -5.22 18.46
CA GLY A 396 7.26 -6.51 17.87
C GLY A 396 6.92 -7.52 18.96
N SER A 397 5.74 -8.13 18.91
CA SER A 397 5.33 -9.14 19.89
C SER A 397 5.68 -10.55 19.44
N PRO A 398 6.02 -11.48 20.36
CA PRO A 398 6.11 -12.91 20.04
C PRO A 398 4.82 -13.51 19.47
N SER A 399 3.66 -12.86 19.71
CA SER A 399 2.38 -13.26 19.12
C SER A 399 2.20 -12.81 17.66
N GLY A 400 3.17 -12.10 17.09
CA GLY A 400 3.09 -11.48 15.76
C GLY A 400 2.19 -10.25 15.70
N LEU A 401 1.73 -9.72 16.84
CA LEU A 401 0.96 -8.48 16.93
C LEU A 401 1.89 -7.29 17.23
N ASN A 402 2.08 -6.46 16.23
CA ASN A 402 3.12 -5.43 16.23
C ASN A 402 2.51 -4.04 16.07
N TYR A 403 3.20 -3.01 16.54
CA TYR A 403 2.72 -1.64 16.45
C TYR A 403 3.84 -0.61 16.42
N THR A 404 3.52 0.60 15.97
CA THR A 404 4.38 1.79 16.09
C THR A 404 3.61 2.93 16.74
N VAL A 405 4.22 3.57 17.73
CA VAL A 405 3.73 4.80 18.36
C VAL A 405 4.69 5.97 18.08
N ASP A 406 4.15 7.14 17.77
CA ASP A 406 4.86 8.42 17.75
C ASP A 406 4.90 8.99 19.17
N LEU A 407 6.08 8.97 19.79
CA LEU A 407 6.28 9.40 21.18
C LEU A 407 6.04 10.90 21.36
N ASN A 408 6.19 11.72 20.31
CA ASN A 408 5.96 13.16 20.45
C ASN A 408 4.48 13.51 20.59
N GLN A 409 3.59 12.59 20.19
CA GLN A 409 2.14 12.84 20.19
C GLN A 409 1.34 11.76 20.92
N GLY A 410 2.00 10.71 21.44
CA GLY A 410 1.34 9.50 21.93
C GLY A 410 0.47 8.84 20.86
N ALA A 411 0.76 9.06 19.57
CA ALA A 411 -0.13 8.66 18.50
C ALA A 411 0.21 7.25 18.02
N LEU A 412 -0.75 6.32 18.10
CA LEU A 412 -0.60 4.99 17.51
C LEU A 412 -0.71 5.15 15.99
N LEU A 413 0.39 4.91 15.27
CA LEU A 413 0.51 5.19 13.84
C LEU A 413 -0.01 4.04 12.99
N GLN A 414 0.39 2.83 13.35
CA GLN A 414 0.10 1.61 12.60
C GLN A 414 0.15 0.41 13.55
N VAL A 415 -0.63 -0.60 13.21
CA VAL A 415 -0.57 -1.94 13.77
C VAL A 415 -0.42 -2.93 12.63
N TRP A 416 0.26 -4.05 12.86
CA TRP A 416 0.37 -5.09 11.86
C TRP A 416 0.47 -6.47 12.46
N ARG A 417 0.09 -7.47 11.65
CA ARG A 417 0.16 -8.89 12.00
C ARG A 417 1.23 -9.58 11.16
N GLY A 418 2.01 -10.45 11.77
CA GLY A 418 3.03 -11.26 11.11
C GLY A 418 4.44 -10.91 11.58
N GLN A 419 5.42 -11.10 10.69
CA GLN A 419 6.83 -10.78 10.96
C GLN A 419 6.99 -9.30 11.35
N PHE A 420 7.95 -9.03 12.24
CA PHE A 420 8.05 -7.73 12.86
C PHE A 420 8.59 -6.66 11.90
N ALA A 421 9.87 -6.69 11.55
CA ALA A 421 10.43 -5.55 10.82
C ALA A 421 11.66 -5.89 9.99
N ASP A 422 11.70 -5.34 8.78
CA ASP A 422 12.91 -5.11 8.00
C ASP A 422 13.54 -3.79 8.47
N VAL A 423 14.80 -3.89 8.93
CA VAL A 423 15.62 -2.76 9.38
C VAL A 423 16.87 -2.58 8.53
N THR A 424 16.87 -3.13 7.31
CA THR A 424 18.00 -3.04 6.37
C THR A 424 18.41 -1.59 6.17
N ASP A 425 17.46 -0.68 5.90
CA ASP A 425 17.75 0.76 5.73
C ASP A 425 18.42 1.39 6.96
N MET A 426 18.19 0.83 8.16
CA MET A 426 18.75 1.34 9.42
C MET A 426 20.17 0.85 9.66
N TRP A 427 20.48 -0.39 9.29
CA TRP A 427 21.69 -1.09 9.76
C TRP A 427 22.68 -1.45 8.64
N TYR A 428 22.22 -1.59 7.39
CA TYR A 428 23.08 -1.83 6.23
C TYR A 428 23.55 -0.50 5.64
N GLU A 429 24.87 -0.27 5.62
CA GLU A 429 25.57 0.92 5.09
C GLU A 429 25.09 2.30 5.64
N ARG A 430 24.04 2.34 6.46
CA ARG A 430 23.54 3.45 7.28
C ARG A 430 23.26 4.76 6.51
N GLY A 431 22.93 4.67 5.22
CA GLY A 431 22.44 5.80 4.42
C GLY A 431 21.00 6.21 4.74
N GLU A 432 20.56 7.36 4.23
CA GLU A 432 19.13 7.67 4.18
C GLU A 432 18.40 6.59 3.34
N PRO A 433 17.20 6.12 3.75
CA PRO A 433 16.27 6.83 4.63
C PRO A 433 16.21 6.33 6.09
N GLN A 434 16.97 5.30 6.48
CA GLN A 434 16.98 4.76 7.86
C GLN A 434 15.60 4.36 8.40
N LEU A 435 14.77 3.73 7.56
CA LEU A 435 13.40 3.39 7.91
C LEU A 435 13.30 1.98 8.49
N LEU A 436 12.39 1.83 9.45
CA LEU A 436 11.82 0.54 9.81
C LEU A 436 10.63 0.26 8.90
N LYS A 437 10.63 -0.90 8.23
CA LYS A 437 9.54 -1.34 7.36
C LYS A 437 8.84 -2.55 7.99
N PRO A 438 7.51 -2.52 8.18
CA PRO A 438 6.77 -3.70 8.61
C PRO A 438 6.87 -4.82 7.57
N LEU A 439 7.11 -6.05 8.02
CA LEU A 439 7.14 -7.24 7.14
C LEU A 439 5.77 -7.93 7.00
N GLY A 440 4.88 -7.69 7.96
CA GLY A 440 3.52 -8.24 7.98
C GLY A 440 2.44 -7.33 7.39
N THR A 441 1.18 -7.69 7.61
CA THR A 441 0.01 -6.98 7.07
C THR A 441 -0.37 -5.78 7.92
N VAL A 442 -0.22 -4.57 7.35
CA VAL A 442 -0.38 -3.28 8.04
C VAL A 442 -1.82 -2.77 7.99
N ALA A 443 -2.31 -2.32 9.14
CA ALA A 443 -3.44 -1.41 9.27
C ALA A 443 -2.93 -0.02 9.72
N VAL A 444 -3.02 0.95 8.82
CA VAL A 444 -2.66 2.35 9.07
C VAL A 444 -3.77 3.03 9.85
N LEU A 445 -3.43 3.69 10.96
CA LEU A 445 -4.36 4.39 11.85
C LEU A 445 -4.36 5.90 11.58
N SER A 446 -5.06 6.66 12.41
CA SER A 446 -5.22 8.11 12.21
C SER A 446 -3.98 8.96 12.59
N ALA A 447 -3.02 8.41 13.34
CA ALA A 447 -1.78 9.08 13.75
C ALA A 447 -1.96 10.42 14.49
N GLN A 448 -3.00 10.55 15.32
CA GLN A 448 -3.20 11.74 16.17
C GLN A 448 -3.14 11.34 17.65
N SER A 449 -2.94 12.34 18.51
CA SER A 449 -2.98 12.15 19.96
C SER A 449 -4.29 11.48 20.38
N PRO A 450 -4.25 10.50 21.31
CA PRO A 450 -5.44 9.83 21.79
C PRO A 450 -6.25 10.67 22.77
N LEU A 451 -5.63 11.67 23.41
CA LEU A 451 -6.21 12.51 24.45
C LEU A 451 -6.13 13.98 24.06
N ALA A 452 -7.16 14.73 24.42
CA ALA A 452 -7.17 16.19 24.32
C ALA A 452 -8.03 16.79 25.43
N LEU A 453 -7.59 17.94 25.92
CA LEU A 453 -8.37 18.80 26.79
C LEU A 453 -9.27 19.65 25.90
N MET A 454 -10.59 19.57 26.12
CA MET A 454 -11.57 20.23 25.26
C MET A 454 -12.56 21.01 26.11
N ALA A 455 -12.91 22.22 25.69
CA ALA A 455 -13.92 23.04 26.37
C ALA A 455 -15.31 22.39 26.35
N ASN A 456 -15.62 21.60 25.32
CA ASN A 456 -16.84 20.82 25.19
C ASN A 456 -16.71 19.79 24.05
N ALA A 457 -17.68 18.88 23.97
CA ALA A 457 -17.74 17.81 22.97
C ALA A 457 -17.92 18.26 21.50
N ASN A 458 -18.05 19.57 21.21
CA ASN A 458 -18.15 20.11 19.85
C ASN A 458 -16.85 20.78 19.36
N GLN A 459 -15.85 20.97 20.22
CA GLN A 459 -14.55 21.53 19.82
C GLN A 459 -13.87 20.61 18.80
N TYR A 460 -13.22 21.18 17.79
CA TYR A 460 -12.42 20.42 16.83
C TYR A 460 -11.29 19.68 17.54
N TRP A 461 -11.01 18.44 17.12
CA TRP A 461 -9.84 17.72 17.63
C TRP A 461 -8.57 18.45 17.17
N PRO A 462 -7.60 18.71 18.06
CA PRO A 462 -6.36 19.38 17.66
C PRO A 462 -5.57 18.49 16.69
N ASP A 463 -5.02 19.10 15.64
CA ASP A 463 -4.19 18.36 14.67
C ASP A 463 -2.91 17.81 15.32
N SER A 464 -2.33 18.57 16.26
CA SER A 464 -1.17 18.21 17.08
C SER A 464 -1.24 18.92 18.43
N LEU A 465 -0.56 18.35 19.44
CA LEU A 465 -0.34 18.99 20.74
C LEU A 465 1.09 19.56 20.80
N SER A 466 1.24 20.74 21.39
CA SER A 466 2.55 21.36 21.63
C SER A 466 3.32 20.66 22.76
N ASP A 467 4.63 20.87 22.85
CA ASP A 467 5.48 20.31 23.92
C ASP A 467 5.06 20.75 25.34
N ASN A 468 4.32 21.86 25.46
CA ASN A 468 3.76 22.34 26.72
C ASN A 468 2.43 21.63 27.08
N GLU A 469 1.73 21.11 26.08
CA GLU A 469 0.47 20.39 26.25
C GLU A 469 0.68 18.89 26.38
N TRP A 470 1.65 18.33 25.67
CA TRP A 470 1.96 16.89 25.67
C TRP A 470 3.45 16.66 25.60
N LYS A 471 4.01 16.04 26.63
CA LYS A 471 5.46 15.78 26.72
C LYS A 471 5.72 14.34 27.08
N TYR A 472 6.46 13.63 26.25
CA TYR A 472 7.02 12.32 26.59
C TYR A 472 8.05 12.45 27.71
N THR A 473 7.89 11.69 28.79
CA THR A 473 8.74 11.75 29.99
C THR A 473 9.61 10.51 30.19
N GLY A 474 9.29 9.41 29.51
CA GLY A 474 10.03 8.15 29.62
C GLY A 474 9.15 6.95 29.32
N LEU A 475 9.66 5.76 29.61
CA LEU A 475 8.89 4.52 29.56
C LEU A 475 9.29 3.60 30.72
N SER A 476 8.35 2.77 31.14
CA SER A 476 8.62 1.59 31.97
C SER A 476 8.40 0.32 31.15
N MET A 477 8.90 -0.83 31.61
CA MET A 477 8.58 -2.13 31.01
C MET A 477 7.62 -2.90 31.92
N ASP A 478 6.61 -3.55 31.35
CA ASP A 478 5.77 -4.50 32.08
C ASP A 478 6.56 -5.80 32.40
N GLY A 479 5.97 -6.69 33.21
CA GLY A 479 6.62 -7.96 33.57
C GLY A 479 6.89 -8.91 32.38
N ARG A 480 6.24 -8.68 31.24
CA ARG A 480 6.45 -9.44 29.98
C ARG A 480 7.44 -8.75 29.04
N GLY A 481 7.88 -7.53 29.37
CA GLY A 481 8.85 -6.74 28.59
C GLY A 481 8.22 -5.73 27.64
N PHE A 482 6.90 -5.52 27.65
CA PHE A 482 6.26 -4.51 26.81
C PHE A 482 6.52 -3.10 27.36
N PRO A 483 6.86 -2.12 26.50
CA PRO A 483 7.04 -0.75 26.95
C PRO A 483 5.69 -0.09 27.26
N ILE A 484 5.69 0.70 28.31
CA ILE A 484 4.59 1.57 28.72
C ILE A 484 5.13 3.01 28.68
N PRO A 485 4.98 3.72 27.55
CA PRO A 485 5.29 5.14 27.47
C PRO A 485 4.55 5.96 28.53
N GLN A 486 5.26 6.97 29.03
CA GLN A 486 4.82 7.90 30.05
C GLN A 486 4.86 9.32 29.49
N TYR A 487 3.83 10.08 29.79
CA TYR A 487 3.65 11.44 29.30
C TYR A 487 3.18 12.36 30.42
N ARG A 488 3.50 13.65 30.27
CA ARG A 488 2.90 14.74 31.02
C ARG A 488 1.99 15.52 30.08
N MET A 489 0.71 15.62 30.43
CA MET A 489 -0.27 16.44 29.72
C MET A 489 -0.74 17.56 30.66
N ARG A 490 -0.10 18.72 30.58
CA ARG A 490 -0.21 19.82 31.57
C ARG A 490 -0.03 19.32 33.01
N ASP A 491 -1.13 19.17 33.74
CA ASP A 491 -1.21 18.83 35.15
C ASP A 491 -1.37 17.32 35.39
N LEU A 492 -1.56 16.56 34.30
CA LEU A 492 -1.94 15.16 34.28
C LEU A 492 -0.75 14.27 33.91
N ASP A 493 -0.55 13.21 34.69
CA ASP A 493 0.36 12.11 34.36
C ASP A 493 -0.40 11.05 33.56
N VAL A 494 0.14 10.67 32.41
CA VAL A 494 -0.48 9.70 31.50
C VAL A 494 0.47 8.53 31.28
N THR A 495 -0.05 7.31 31.41
CA THR A 495 0.63 6.09 30.95
C THR A 495 -0.17 5.45 29.82
N ASP A 496 0.52 4.96 28.79
CA ASP A 496 -0.09 4.35 27.62
C ASP A 496 0.41 2.92 27.45
N ALA A 497 -0.42 1.93 27.82
CA ALA A 497 -0.09 0.53 27.66
C ALA A 497 -0.77 -0.03 26.41
N VAL A 498 0.02 -0.52 25.46
CA VAL A 498 -0.45 -1.16 24.22
C VAL A 498 0.00 -2.62 24.25
N LEU A 499 -0.95 -3.53 24.51
CA LEU A 499 -0.67 -4.92 24.85
C LEU A 499 -1.44 -5.88 23.94
N PRO A 500 -0.81 -6.93 23.41
CA PRO A 500 -1.52 -7.97 22.66
C PRO A 500 -2.43 -8.78 23.61
N ASP A 501 -3.61 -9.13 23.11
CA ASP A 501 -4.49 -10.08 23.78
C ASP A 501 -3.96 -11.52 23.60
N ALA A 502 -4.32 -12.40 24.54
CA ALA A 502 -3.84 -13.78 24.59
C ALA A 502 -4.32 -14.65 23.42
N ASP A 503 -5.44 -14.31 22.78
CA ASP A 503 -5.99 -15.03 21.63
C ASP A 503 -5.36 -14.62 20.29
N GLY A 504 -4.42 -13.67 20.32
CA GLY A 504 -3.72 -13.17 19.13
C GLY A 504 -4.62 -12.37 18.18
N LYS A 505 -5.85 -12.01 18.54
CA LYS A 505 -6.80 -11.35 17.62
C LYS A 505 -6.83 -9.83 17.75
N SER A 506 -6.34 -9.29 18.86
CA SER A 506 -6.44 -7.87 19.13
C SER A 506 -5.25 -7.33 19.92
N ILE A 507 -5.06 -6.01 19.83
CA ILE A 507 -4.26 -5.26 20.81
C ILE A 507 -5.20 -4.42 21.64
N THR A 508 -5.04 -4.48 22.94
CA THR A 508 -5.75 -3.63 23.90
C THR A 508 -4.87 -2.45 24.28
N ARG A 509 -5.39 -1.24 24.08
CA ARG A 509 -4.78 0.01 24.55
C ARG A 509 -5.44 0.45 25.83
N THR A 510 -4.63 0.75 26.85
CA THR A 510 -5.07 1.26 28.15
C THR A 510 -4.34 2.57 28.45
N LEU A 511 -5.10 3.66 28.46
CA LEU A 511 -4.61 4.99 28.87
C LEU A 511 -5.01 5.19 30.32
N SER A 512 -4.04 5.38 31.21
CA SER A 512 -4.29 5.71 32.62
C SER A 512 -3.83 7.14 32.88
N VAL A 513 -4.71 7.91 33.51
CA VAL A 513 -4.51 9.34 33.76
C VAL A 513 -4.59 9.58 35.26
N LYS A 514 -3.65 10.35 35.82
CA LYS A 514 -3.64 10.78 37.22
C LYS A 514 -3.44 12.28 37.31
N GLY A 515 -4.18 12.94 38.19
CA GLY A 515 -4.04 14.39 38.42
C GLY A 515 -5.37 15.05 38.80
N PRO A 516 -5.43 16.39 38.78
CA PRO A 516 -6.61 17.14 39.19
C PRO A 516 -7.81 16.93 38.24
N ASP A 517 -9.02 17.07 38.77
CA ASP A 517 -10.29 17.04 38.04
C ASP A 517 -10.78 18.48 37.78
N ASN A 518 -10.00 19.25 37.03
CA ASN A 518 -10.25 20.66 36.75
C ASN A 518 -10.49 20.96 35.26
N GLU A 519 -10.27 19.98 34.38
CA GLU A 519 -10.38 20.14 32.92
C GLU A 519 -11.22 19.02 32.31
N SER A 520 -11.90 19.34 31.21
CA SER A 520 -12.72 18.37 30.47
C SER A 520 -11.85 17.55 29.53
N LEU A 521 -11.55 16.31 29.94
CA LEU A 521 -10.72 15.38 29.20
C LEU A 521 -11.54 14.48 28.27
N TYR A 522 -11.09 14.35 27.03
CA TYR A 522 -11.68 13.44 26.05
C TYR A 522 -10.62 12.52 25.47
N CYS A 523 -11.05 11.32 25.10
CA CYS A 523 -10.29 10.37 24.31
C CYS A 523 -10.92 10.20 22.92
N ARG A 524 -10.13 10.30 21.86
CA ARG A 524 -10.59 9.96 20.51
C ARG A 524 -10.18 8.56 20.16
N LEU A 525 -11.17 7.67 20.14
CA LEU A 525 -10.99 6.24 19.90
C LEU A 525 -10.74 5.92 18.42
N ALA A 526 -11.40 6.67 17.52
CA ALA A 526 -11.26 6.51 16.07
C ALA A 526 -11.57 7.80 15.32
N VAL A 527 -11.00 7.91 14.12
CA VAL A 527 -11.46 8.84 13.08
C VAL A 527 -11.28 8.20 11.71
N GLY A 528 -12.27 8.37 10.84
CA GLY A 528 -12.33 7.76 9.51
C GLY A 528 -13.09 8.63 8.52
N ALA A 529 -13.00 8.31 7.24
CA ALA A 529 -13.99 8.72 6.25
C ALA A 529 -15.34 8.02 6.52
N SER A 530 -15.31 6.77 7.01
CA SER A 530 -16.49 6.06 7.51
C SER A 530 -16.25 5.40 8.87
N LEU A 531 -17.31 5.33 9.66
CA LEU A 531 -17.35 4.76 10.99
C LEU A 531 -18.71 4.08 11.21
N ASP A 532 -18.72 2.76 11.14
CA ASP A 532 -19.94 1.96 11.15
C ASP A 532 -20.05 1.12 12.43
N GLU A 533 -21.13 1.28 13.20
CA GLU A 533 -21.40 0.41 14.36
C GLU A 533 -21.92 -0.96 13.88
N VAL A 534 -21.04 -1.95 13.89
CA VAL A 534 -21.35 -3.31 13.43
C VAL A 534 -22.18 -4.05 14.48
N ALA A 535 -21.77 -3.91 15.74
CA ALA A 535 -22.49 -4.37 16.92
C ALA A 535 -22.28 -3.37 18.06
N LYS A 536 -23.10 -3.44 19.11
CA LYS A 536 -22.99 -2.54 20.26
C LYS A 536 -21.58 -2.56 20.84
N GLY A 537 -20.88 -1.43 20.82
CA GLY A 537 -19.50 -1.31 21.30
C GLY A 537 -18.43 -1.84 20.33
N LEU A 538 -18.78 -2.11 19.06
CA LEU A 538 -17.87 -2.56 18.02
C LEU A 538 -18.07 -1.75 16.73
N TYR A 539 -17.05 -0.98 16.37
CA TYR A 539 -17.10 -0.02 15.27
C TYR A 539 -16.06 -0.35 14.21
N SER A 540 -16.46 -0.44 12.94
CA SER A 540 -15.54 -0.53 11.80
C SER A 540 -15.09 0.87 11.39
N VAL A 541 -13.79 1.07 11.18
CA VAL A 541 -13.22 2.35 10.75
C VAL A 541 -12.66 2.20 9.34
N ASP A 542 -13.22 2.93 8.37
CA ASP A 542 -12.87 2.87 6.94
C ASP A 542 -12.89 1.46 6.31
N GLY A 543 -13.50 0.47 6.98
CA GLY A 543 -13.38 -0.95 6.61
C GLY A 543 -11.96 -1.52 6.74
N LYS A 544 -11.07 -0.86 7.49
CA LYS A 544 -9.64 -1.21 7.65
C LYS A 544 -9.29 -1.88 8.97
N TYR A 545 -10.01 -1.55 10.04
CA TYR A 545 -9.86 -2.14 11.37
C TYR A 545 -11.14 -1.90 12.17
N PHE A 546 -11.28 -2.56 13.31
CA PHE A 546 -12.33 -2.31 14.28
C PHE A 546 -11.79 -1.70 15.57
N ILE A 547 -12.62 -0.86 16.21
CA ILE A 547 -12.49 -0.48 17.61
C ILE A 547 -13.55 -1.21 18.42
N ARG A 548 -13.12 -1.91 19.47
CA ARG A 548 -14.00 -2.54 20.46
C ARG A 548 -13.86 -1.86 21.81
N ILE A 549 -14.99 -1.55 22.43
CA ILE A 549 -15.09 -0.97 23.78
C ILE A 549 -16.08 -1.77 24.64
N ASP A 550 -16.08 -1.55 25.95
CA ASP A 550 -17.14 -2.07 26.82
C ASP A 550 -18.51 -1.53 26.33
N PRO A 551 -19.49 -2.40 26.00
CA PRO A 551 -20.83 -2.00 25.56
C PRO A 551 -21.63 -1.13 26.55
N LYS A 552 -21.16 -0.97 27.80
CA LYS A 552 -21.74 -0.05 28.79
C LYS A 552 -21.25 1.38 28.62
N LEU A 553 -20.13 1.59 27.96
CA LEU A 553 -19.61 2.92 27.66
C LEU A 553 -20.48 3.61 26.62
N LYS A 554 -20.49 4.95 26.66
CA LYS A 554 -21.34 5.80 25.82
C LYS A 554 -20.46 6.76 25.00
N PRO A 555 -19.77 6.27 23.96
CA PRO A 555 -19.04 7.16 23.08
C PRO A 555 -20.03 8.05 22.31
N THR A 556 -19.55 9.21 21.87
CA THR A 556 -20.26 10.09 20.95
C THR A 556 -19.65 9.93 19.57
N MET A 557 -20.48 9.55 18.60
CA MET A 557 -20.12 9.60 17.19
C MET A 557 -20.50 10.96 16.62
N ARG A 558 -19.57 11.65 15.96
CA ARG A 558 -19.84 12.95 15.33
C ARG A 558 -19.14 13.08 13.98
N THR A 559 -19.65 13.99 13.15
CA THR A 559 -18.96 14.44 11.94
C THR A 559 -18.24 15.75 12.20
N SER A 560 -16.95 15.80 11.85
CA SER A 560 -16.07 16.96 12.04
C SER A 560 -15.12 17.06 10.85
N SER A 561 -15.07 18.22 10.19
CA SER A 561 -14.21 18.47 9.03
C SER A 561 -14.31 17.40 7.92
N GLY A 562 -15.53 16.93 7.64
CA GLY A 562 -15.81 15.90 6.62
C GLY A 562 -15.40 14.48 7.01
N ARG A 563 -14.98 14.24 8.26
CA ARG A 563 -14.64 12.91 8.80
C ARG A 563 -15.56 12.53 9.95
N GLN A 564 -15.70 11.24 10.21
CA GLN A 564 -16.43 10.73 11.36
C GLN A 564 -15.46 10.41 12.50
N GLU A 565 -15.79 10.85 13.71
CA GLU A 565 -14.99 10.65 14.92
C GLU A 565 -15.78 9.87 15.97
N LEU A 566 -15.08 8.99 16.71
CA LEU A 566 -15.60 8.32 17.90
C LEU A 566 -14.92 8.90 19.14
N LEU A 567 -15.67 9.69 19.92
CA LEU A 567 -15.16 10.37 21.11
C LEU A 567 -15.69 9.76 22.40
N MET A 568 -14.85 9.68 23.41
CA MET A 568 -15.19 9.20 24.74
C MET A 568 -14.82 10.26 25.78
N PRO A 569 -15.80 10.80 26.55
CA PRO A 569 -15.48 11.59 27.74
C PRO A 569 -14.70 10.74 28.76
N VAL A 570 -13.69 11.33 29.40
CA VAL A 570 -12.82 10.64 30.36
C VAL A 570 -13.02 11.26 31.74
N PRO A 571 -14.05 10.82 32.50
CA PRO A 571 -14.33 11.41 33.81
C PRO A 571 -13.26 11.00 34.83
N MET A 572 -12.63 11.99 35.46
CA MET A 572 -11.73 11.75 36.58
C MET A 572 -12.55 11.36 37.82
N LYS A 573 -12.13 10.30 38.52
CA LYS A 573 -12.71 9.83 39.77
C LYS A 573 -11.61 9.66 40.80
N GLY A 574 -11.69 10.41 41.89
CA GLY A 574 -10.66 10.38 42.94
C GLY A 574 -9.26 10.71 42.44
N GLY A 575 -9.14 11.63 41.47
CA GLY A 575 -7.85 12.02 40.87
C GLY A 575 -7.27 11.03 39.86
N SER A 576 -8.08 10.10 39.35
CA SER A 576 -7.65 9.12 38.35
C SER A 576 -8.72 8.81 37.31
N ALA A 577 -8.31 8.42 36.11
CA ALA A 577 -9.18 7.87 35.09
C ALA A 577 -8.47 6.79 34.27
N THR A 578 -9.25 5.91 33.66
CA THR A 578 -8.73 4.88 32.74
C THR A 578 -9.65 4.80 31.53
N VAL A 579 -9.05 4.79 30.34
CA VAL A 579 -9.72 4.48 29.08
C VAL A 579 -9.11 3.22 28.51
N GLN A 580 -9.96 2.25 28.18
CA GLN A 580 -9.53 0.99 27.59
C GLN A 580 -10.37 0.68 26.34
N TYR A 581 -9.68 0.29 25.27
CA TYR A 581 -10.29 -0.16 24.03
C TYR A 581 -9.36 -1.12 23.29
N SER A 582 -9.93 -2.02 22.47
CA SER A 582 -9.15 -2.95 21.65
C SER A 582 -9.21 -2.55 20.17
N LEU A 583 -8.11 -2.76 19.46
CA LEU A 583 -8.03 -2.72 18.01
C LEU A 583 -8.02 -4.14 17.46
N LEU A 584 -8.90 -4.43 16.50
CA LEU A 584 -8.98 -5.71 15.81
C LEU A 584 -8.77 -5.44 14.32
N TRP A 585 -7.87 -6.16 13.68
CA TRP A 585 -7.55 -5.98 12.25
C TRP A 585 -7.16 -7.28 11.58
#